data_AF-A0A8J2NE03-F1
#
_entry.id   AF-A0A8J2NE03-F1
#
_cell.length_a   1.000
_cell.length_b   1.000
_cell.length_c   1.000
_cell.angle_alpha   90.00
_cell.angle_beta   90.00
_cell.angle_gamma   90.00
#
_symmetry.space_group_name_H-M   'P 1'
#
loop_
_entity.id
_entity.type
_entity.pdbx_description
1 polymer ?
#
loop_
_entity_poly.entity_id
_entity_poly.type
_entity_poly.pdbx_seq_one_letter_code
_entity_poly.pdbx_strand_id
1 'polypeptide(L)'
;MPLDGSLERQSIYIALDARPEKDEYHWGLVITDANNTPTIHHVTNRAGPWVYEEKHEDPGSSLTLIALIRLSGVTNRAKQIIQSAPASGNPSERTGEAFNCRIWVNDTLVSLHENGAILLPTDIDNIERQAKRMGGKLAHRCERGEGATVVEDSLFSQ
;
A
#
# COMPACT_ATOMS: atom_id res chain seq x y z
N MET A 1 14.08 -5.15 -9.67
CA MET A 1 14.06 -6.60 -9.96
C MET A 1 12.68 -6.95 -10.48
N PRO A 2 12.49 -7.89 -11.41
CA PRO A 2 11.14 -8.20 -11.88
C PRO A 2 10.26 -8.64 -10.70
N LEU A 3 8.98 -8.25 -10.74
CA LEU A 3 7.99 -8.72 -9.78
C LEU A 3 7.79 -10.24 -9.95
N ASP A 4 7.63 -10.96 -8.85
CA ASP A 4 7.12 -12.33 -8.83
C ASP A 4 5.58 -12.26 -8.86
N GLY A 5 5.04 -12.16 -10.08
CA GLY A 5 3.62 -11.93 -10.36
C GLY A 5 3.41 -10.82 -11.40
N SER A 6 2.17 -10.37 -11.56
CA SER A 6 1.83 -9.29 -12.50
C SER A 6 0.82 -8.34 -11.88
N LEU A 7 0.94 -7.06 -12.23
CA LEU A 7 -0.08 -6.09 -11.87
C LEU A 7 -1.28 -6.23 -12.79
N GLU A 8 -2.45 -6.18 -12.20
CA GLU A 8 -3.75 -6.11 -12.84
C GLU A 8 -4.18 -4.66 -13.06
N ARG A 9 -4.85 -4.41 -14.17
CA ARG A 9 -5.38 -3.10 -14.55
C ARG A 9 -6.42 -2.63 -13.55
N GLN A 10 -6.58 -1.31 -13.44
CA GLN A 10 -7.61 -0.68 -12.61
C GLN A 10 -7.73 -1.35 -11.24
N SER A 11 -6.61 -1.55 -10.56
CA SER A 11 -6.54 -2.26 -9.28
C SER A 11 -5.75 -1.45 -8.27
N ILE A 12 -6.01 -1.69 -6.98
CA ILE A 12 -5.27 -1.11 -5.86
C ILE A 12 -4.51 -2.20 -5.10
N TYR A 13 -3.31 -1.84 -4.66
CA TYR A 13 -2.40 -2.68 -3.89
C TYR A 13 -1.88 -1.95 -2.67
N ILE A 14 -1.66 -2.67 -1.58
CA ILE A 14 -0.77 -2.23 -0.50
C ILE A 14 0.66 -2.58 -0.90
N ALA A 15 1.54 -1.58 -0.89
CA ALA A 15 2.98 -1.79 -1.03
C ALA A 15 3.64 -1.86 0.35
N LEU A 16 4.46 -2.88 0.56
CA LEU A 16 5.27 -3.04 1.77
C LEU A 16 6.74 -3.03 1.39
N ASP A 17 7.45 -1.99 1.82
CA ASP A 17 8.91 -1.88 1.70
C ASP A 17 9.59 -2.21 3.03
N ALA A 18 10.71 -2.92 2.96
CA ALA A 18 11.55 -3.26 4.11
C ALA A 18 12.09 -2.02 4.82
N ARG A 19 12.15 -2.09 6.15
CA ARG A 19 12.91 -1.18 7.01
C ARG A 19 14.05 -1.92 7.70
N PRO A 20 15.06 -1.19 8.24
CA PRO A 20 16.16 -1.81 8.98
C PRO A 20 15.68 -2.66 10.17
N GLU A 21 14.61 -2.23 10.82
CA GLU A 21 14.01 -2.92 11.95
C GLU A 21 13.15 -4.10 11.48
N LYS A 22 13.40 -5.26 12.09
CA LYS A 22 12.65 -6.48 11.80
C LYS A 22 11.16 -6.27 12.07
N ASP A 23 10.33 -6.75 11.14
CA ASP A 23 8.87 -6.68 11.20
C ASP A 23 8.30 -5.23 11.18
N GLU A 24 9.15 -4.25 10.83
CA GLU A 24 8.71 -2.91 10.47
C GLU A 24 8.77 -2.71 8.95
N TYR A 25 7.75 -2.03 8.42
CA TYR A 25 7.63 -1.79 6.99
C TYR A 25 7.30 -0.34 6.73
N HIS A 26 7.72 0.17 5.58
CA HIS A 26 7.10 1.35 5.01
C HIS A 26 5.89 0.92 4.18
N TRP A 27 4.75 1.55 4.45
CA TRP A 27 3.48 1.26 3.80
C TRP A 27 3.19 2.33 2.76
N GLY A 28 2.71 1.90 1.60
CA GLY A 28 2.19 2.75 0.55
C GLY A 28 1.02 2.09 -0.17
N LEU A 29 0.46 2.82 -1.13
CA LEU A 29 -0.56 2.33 -2.05
C LEU A 29 -0.01 2.39 -3.47
N VAL A 30 -0.33 1.37 -4.27
CA VAL A 30 -0.15 1.40 -5.71
C VAL A 30 -1.51 1.28 -6.36
N ILE A 31 -1.82 2.17 -7.29
CA ILE A 31 -2.98 2.02 -8.17
C ILE A 31 -2.51 1.85 -9.61
N THR A 32 -3.21 1.05 -10.39
CA THR A 32 -2.99 0.91 -11.82
C THR A 32 -4.13 1.55 -12.61
N ASP A 33 -3.83 2.19 -13.72
CA ASP A 33 -4.83 2.72 -14.62
C ASP A 33 -5.35 1.66 -15.62
N ALA A 34 -6.17 2.09 -16.60
CA ALA A 34 -6.68 1.22 -17.67
C ALA A 34 -5.59 0.67 -18.60
N ASN A 35 -4.41 1.31 -18.65
CA ASN A 35 -3.24 0.88 -19.41
C ASN A 35 -2.27 0.06 -18.57
N ASN A 36 -2.62 -0.27 -17.32
CA ASN A 36 -1.77 -0.93 -16.34
C ASN A 36 -0.56 -0.09 -15.89
N THR A 37 -0.64 1.24 -16.01
CA THR A 37 0.41 2.14 -15.55
C THR A 37 0.31 2.30 -14.04
N PRO A 38 1.32 1.90 -13.26
CA PRO A 38 1.29 2.05 -11.81
C PRO A 38 1.54 3.51 -11.40
N THR A 39 0.89 3.93 -10.32
CA THR A 39 1.20 5.16 -9.58
C THR A 39 1.35 4.81 -8.11
N ILE A 40 2.47 5.21 -7.51
CA ILE A 40 2.80 4.94 -6.10
C ILE A 40 2.40 6.16 -5.28
N HIS A 41 1.71 5.91 -4.18
CA HIS A 41 1.21 6.90 -3.25
C HIS A 41 1.66 6.55 -1.84
N HIS A 42 2.37 7.45 -1.17
CA HIS A 42 2.86 7.17 0.18
C HIS A 42 3.08 8.46 0.95
N VAL A 43 3.30 8.34 2.27
CA VAL A 43 3.71 9.44 3.12
C VAL A 43 5.08 9.20 3.71
N THR A 44 5.90 10.24 3.77
CA THR A 44 7.28 10.18 4.25
C THR A 44 7.58 11.36 5.16
N ASN A 45 8.45 11.15 6.13
CA ASN A 45 9.02 12.18 7.00
C ASN A 45 10.56 12.19 6.94
N ARG A 46 11.16 11.57 5.91
CA ARG A 46 12.63 11.46 5.78
C ARG A 46 13.33 12.82 5.68
N ALA A 47 12.65 13.84 5.15
CA ALA A 47 13.16 15.19 4.98
C ALA A 47 12.61 16.21 6.00
N GLY A 48 11.93 15.75 7.06
CA GLY A 48 11.34 16.61 8.09
C GLY A 48 9.88 16.27 8.38
N PRO A 49 8.93 17.21 8.24
CA PRO A 49 7.52 16.93 8.52
C PRO A 49 6.97 15.84 7.59
N TRP A 50 5.87 15.22 8.00
CA TRP A 50 5.14 14.29 7.15
C TRP A 50 4.64 15.00 5.89
N VAL A 51 4.89 14.38 4.74
CA VAL A 51 4.43 14.84 3.43
C VAL A 51 3.92 13.66 2.61
N TYR A 52 2.91 13.93 1.79
CA TYR A 52 2.44 13.01 0.75
C TYR A 52 3.33 13.12 -0.49
N GLU A 53 3.68 11.97 -1.06
CA GLU A 53 4.41 11.85 -2.32
C GLU A 53 3.64 10.94 -3.29
N GLU A 54 3.63 11.35 -4.56
CA GLU A 54 3.12 10.59 -5.70
C GLU A 54 4.27 10.32 -6.68
N LYS A 55 4.46 9.07 -7.08
CA LYS A 55 5.52 8.67 -8.02
C LYS A 55 4.95 7.88 -9.18
N HIS A 56 5.44 8.18 -10.37
CA HIS A 56 5.07 7.51 -11.62
C HIS A 56 6.25 6.66 -12.08
N GLU A 57 6.55 5.62 -11.30
CA GLU A 57 7.66 4.70 -11.54
C GLU A 57 7.19 3.25 -11.38
N ASP A 58 7.95 2.32 -11.96
CA ASP A 58 7.68 0.89 -11.78
C ASP A 58 7.94 0.49 -10.33
N PRO A 59 6.95 -0.02 -9.58
CA PRO A 59 7.17 -0.45 -8.19
C PRO A 59 8.20 -1.59 -8.10
N GLY A 60 8.35 -2.42 -9.14
CA GLY A 60 9.38 -3.46 -9.19
C GLY A 60 10.82 -2.92 -9.25
N SER A 61 11.00 -1.63 -9.52
CA SER A 61 12.32 -0.99 -9.46
C SER A 61 12.84 -0.80 -8.03
N SER A 62 11.95 -0.81 -7.01
CA SER A 62 12.35 -0.70 -5.61
C SER A 62 13.13 -1.94 -5.16
N LEU A 63 14.33 -1.72 -4.59
CA LEU A 63 15.16 -2.79 -4.00
C LEU A 63 14.65 -3.23 -2.63
N THR A 64 13.80 -2.43 -2.00
CA THR A 64 13.26 -2.68 -0.66
C THR A 64 11.85 -3.25 -0.70
N LEU A 65 11.21 -3.33 -1.86
CA LEU A 65 9.84 -3.80 -1.97
C LEU A 65 9.77 -5.30 -1.66
N ILE A 66 8.96 -5.63 -0.66
CA ILE A 66 8.71 -7.00 -0.21
C ILE A 66 7.51 -7.60 -0.94
N ALA A 67 6.40 -6.86 -0.95
CA ALA A 67 5.13 -7.36 -1.49
C ALA A 67 4.25 -6.24 -2.03
N LEU A 68 3.45 -6.59 -3.04
CA LEU A 68 2.31 -5.82 -3.51
C LEU A 68 1.05 -6.65 -3.30
N ILE A 69 0.21 -6.26 -2.34
CA ILE A 69 -0.97 -7.02 -1.93
C ILE A 69 -2.19 -6.41 -2.56
N ARG A 70 -2.77 -7.07 -3.56
CA ARG A 70 -3.98 -6.63 -4.24
C ARG A 70 -5.16 -6.68 -3.29
N LEU A 71 -5.96 -5.61 -3.27
CA LEU A 71 -7.19 -5.57 -2.47
C LEU A 71 -8.44 -5.72 -3.33
N SER A 72 -8.55 -4.94 -4.40
CA SER A 72 -9.72 -4.92 -5.29
C SER A 72 -9.48 -4.08 -6.54
N GLY A 73 -10.50 -3.99 -7.39
CA GLY A 73 -10.58 -3.02 -8.47
C GLY A 73 -10.78 -1.59 -7.97
N VAL A 74 -10.34 -0.62 -8.78
CA VAL A 74 -10.35 0.81 -8.47
C VAL A 74 -11.14 1.60 -9.51
N THR A 75 -11.87 2.62 -9.07
CA THR A 75 -12.51 3.58 -9.97
C THR A 75 -11.59 4.76 -10.30
N ASN A 76 -11.92 5.52 -11.35
CA ASN A 76 -11.17 6.72 -11.75
C ASN A 76 -11.14 7.82 -10.68
N ARG A 77 -11.98 7.74 -9.63
CA ARG A 77 -12.02 8.71 -8.52
C ARG A 77 -10.96 8.47 -7.45
N ALA A 78 -10.35 7.28 -7.40
CA ALA A 78 -9.48 6.91 -6.30
C ALA A 78 -8.25 7.82 -6.16
N LYS A 79 -7.64 8.23 -7.28
CA LYS A 79 -6.49 9.15 -7.26
C LYS A 79 -6.82 10.45 -6.53
N GLN A 80 -7.97 11.06 -6.82
CA GLN A 80 -8.40 12.29 -6.18
C GLN A 80 -8.62 12.10 -4.67
N ILE A 81 -9.20 10.96 -4.27
CA ILE A 81 -9.44 10.64 -2.86
C ILE A 81 -8.12 10.43 -2.11
N ILE A 82 -7.18 9.68 -2.69
CA ILE A 82 -5.84 9.47 -2.12
C ILE A 82 -5.11 10.80 -1.94
N GLN A 83 -5.14 11.67 -2.95
CA GLN A 83 -4.51 13.00 -2.89
C GLN A 83 -5.15 13.93 -1.85
N SER A 84 -6.41 13.69 -1.49
CA SER A 84 -7.12 14.46 -0.45
C SER A 84 -6.91 13.91 0.97
N ALA A 85 -6.31 12.73 1.13
CA ALA A 85 -6.09 12.11 2.43
C ALA A 85 -5.12 12.96 3.27
N PRO A 86 -5.44 13.30 4.53
CA PRO A 86 -4.58 14.11 5.38
C PRO A 86 -3.19 13.50 5.58
N ALA A 87 -2.15 14.26 5.25
CA ALA A 87 -0.75 13.85 5.45
C ALA A 87 0.01 14.77 6.43
N SER A 88 -0.71 15.54 7.25
CA SER A 88 -0.16 16.58 8.13
C SER A 88 0.63 16.07 9.33
N GLY A 89 0.60 14.76 9.61
CA GLY A 89 1.20 14.19 10.82
C GLY A 89 0.29 14.20 12.06
N ASN A 90 -0.94 14.72 11.93
CA ASN A 90 -1.93 14.69 13.02
C ASN A 90 -2.44 13.26 13.25
N PRO A 91 -2.80 12.89 14.49
CA PRO A 91 -3.42 11.59 14.77
C PRO A 91 -4.62 11.30 13.87
N SER A 92 -4.86 10.02 13.61
CA SER A 92 -6.02 9.55 12.83
C SER A 92 -7.32 10.12 13.39
N GLU A 93 -8.14 10.75 12.55
CA GLU A 93 -9.49 11.17 12.96
C GLU A 93 -10.41 9.97 13.22
N ARG A 94 -10.10 8.81 12.61
CA ARG A 94 -10.87 7.58 12.73
C ARG A 94 -10.56 6.84 14.04
N THR A 95 -9.29 6.72 14.43
CA THR A 95 -8.88 5.88 15.57
C THR A 95 -8.20 6.64 16.71
N GLY A 96 -7.76 7.88 16.48
CA GLY A 96 -6.91 8.63 17.41
C GLY A 96 -5.46 8.13 17.49
N GLU A 97 -5.08 7.12 16.69
CA GLU A 97 -3.71 6.61 16.66
C GLU A 97 -2.72 7.64 16.12
N ALA A 98 -1.50 7.62 16.65
CA ALA A 98 -0.42 8.48 16.19
C ALA A 98 -0.09 8.25 14.71
N PHE A 99 0.07 9.35 13.96
CA PHE A 99 0.28 9.31 12.53
C PHE A 99 1.57 8.57 12.13
N ASN A 100 1.45 7.71 11.14
CA ASN A 100 2.55 7.09 10.42
C ASN A 100 2.05 6.55 9.07
N CYS A 101 2.96 6.03 8.24
CA CYS A 101 2.59 5.51 6.92
C CYS A 101 1.55 4.37 6.93
N ARG A 102 1.56 3.48 7.94
CA ARG A 102 0.53 2.44 8.08
C ARG A 102 -0.84 3.07 8.37
N ILE A 103 -0.90 3.99 9.32
CA ILE A 103 -2.13 4.69 9.68
C ILE A 103 -2.69 5.46 8.49
N TRP A 104 -1.84 6.18 7.76
CA TRP A 104 -2.25 6.89 6.55
C TRP A 104 -2.82 5.93 5.50
N VAL A 105 -2.18 4.78 5.24
CA VAL A 105 -2.71 3.77 4.31
C VAL A 105 -4.07 3.26 4.78
N ASN A 106 -4.21 2.91 6.05
CA ASN A 106 -5.48 2.39 6.59
C ASN A 106 -6.62 3.40 6.46
N ASP A 107 -6.38 4.65 6.86
CA ASP A 107 -7.39 5.71 6.80
C ASP A 107 -7.74 6.06 5.35
N THR A 108 -6.75 6.04 4.45
CA THR A 108 -6.98 6.26 3.01
C THR A 108 -7.81 5.14 2.40
N LEU A 109 -7.56 3.88 2.76
CA LEU A 109 -8.34 2.73 2.30
C LEU A 109 -9.79 2.78 2.78
N VAL A 110 -10.02 3.17 4.04
CA VAL A 110 -11.38 3.38 4.58
C VAL A 110 -12.07 4.52 3.82
N SER A 111 -11.39 5.65 3.62
CA SER A 111 -11.96 6.78 2.86
C SER A 111 -12.31 6.39 1.42
N LEU A 112 -11.44 5.63 0.74
CA LEU A 112 -11.71 5.10 -0.60
C LEU A 112 -12.95 4.20 -0.62
N HIS A 113 -13.12 3.36 0.39
CA HIS A 113 -14.27 2.47 0.50
C HIS A 113 -15.57 3.23 0.73
N GLU A 114 -15.58 4.16 1.69
CA GLU A 114 -16.74 4.97 2.03
C GLU A 114 -17.19 5.88 0.87
N ASN A 115 -16.25 6.31 0.04
CA ASN A 115 -16.53 7.09 -1.17
C ASN A 115 -16.86 6.21 -2.40
N GLY A 116 -16.93 4.89 -2.25
CA GLY A 116 -17.26 3.94 -3.32
C GLY A 116 -16.20 3.83 -4.41
N ALA A 117 -14.96 4.25 -4.13
CA ALA A 117 -13.87 4.18 -5.09
C ALA A 117 -13.19 2.81 -5.15
N ILE A 118 -13.31 2.02 -4.07
CA ILE A 118 -12.91 0.61 -3.97
C ILE A 118 -13.93 -0.16 -3.12
N LEU A 119 -13.93 -1.49 -3.24
CA LEU A 119 -14.59 -2.38 -2.28
C LEU A 119 -13.51 -3.06 -1.44
N LEU A 120 -13.51 -2.86 -0.12
CA LEU A 120 -12.59 -3.60 0.74
C LEU A 120 -13.07 -5.05 0.88
N PRO A 121 -12.16 -6.05 0.75
CA PRO A 121 -12.54 -7.46 0.83
C PRO A 121 -12.90 -7.91 2.26
N THR A 122 -12.49 -7.16 3.28
CA THR A 122 -12.72 -7.40 4.71
C THR A 122 -12.52 -6.09 5.48
N ASP A 123 -12.78 -6.08 6.79
CA ASP A 123 -12.45 -4.95 7.66
C ASP A 123 -10.97 -4.56 7.64
N ILE A 124 -10.70 -3.30 7.94
CA ILE A 124 -9.34 -2.73 7.84
C ILE A 124 -8.34 -3.38 8.80
N ASP A 125 -8.80 -3.86 9.96
CA ASP A 125 -7.94 -4.51 10.95
C ASP A 125 -7.47 -5.88 10.47
N ASN A 126 -8.35 -6.64 9.79
CA ASN A 126 -7.97 -7.87 9.12
C ASN A 126 -7.03 -7.58 7.95
N ILE A 127 -7.30 -6.58 7.11
CA ILE A 127 -6.38 -6.19 6.02
C ILE A 127 -4.97 -5.89 6.55
N GLU A 128 -4.87 -5.08 7.61
CA GLU A 128 -3.58 -4.75 8.23
C GLU A 128 -2.87 -6.01 8.73
N ARG A 129 -3.58 -6.87 9.46
CA ARG A 129 -3.03 -8.11 10.03
C ARG A 129 -2.49 -9.04 8.95
N GLN A 130 -3.22 -9.17 7.86
CA GLN A 130 -2.87 -9.99 6.70
C GLN A 130 -1.65 -9.41 5.98
N ALA A 131 -1.61 -8.09 5.79
CA ALA A 131 -0.48 -7.40 5.19
C ALA A 131 0.80 -7.57 6.01
N LYS A 132 0.74 -7.38 7.34
CA LYS A 132 1.87 -7.65 8.24
C LYS A 132 2.35 -9.11 8.15
N ARG A 133 1.42 -10.06 8.12
CA ARG A 133 1.75 -11.49 8.00
C ARG A 133 2.45 -11.80 6.68
N MET A 134 2.00 -11.19 5.58
CA MET A 134 2.66 -11.35 4.27
C MET A 134 4.03 -10.68 4.23
N GLY A 135 4.17 -9.48 4.81
CA GLY A 135 5.47 -8.83 5.00
C GLY A 135 6.46 -9.75 5.71
N GLY A 136 6.09 -10.33 6.86
CA GLY A 136 6.97 -11.21 7.62
C GLY A 136 7.30 -12.52 6.88
N LYS A 137 6.33 -13.07 6.15
CA LYS A 137 6.53 -14.29 5.34
C LYS A 137 7.48 -14.03 4.17
N LEU A 138 7.43 -12.86 3.53
CA LEU A 138 8.12 -12.57 2.28
C LEU A 138 9.41 -11.76 2.44
N ALA A 139 9.66 -11.14 3.60
CA ALA A 139 10.83 -10.31 3.86
C ALA A 139 12.16 -10.98 3.48
N HIS A 140 12.33 -12.25 3.84
CA HIS A 140 13.54 -13.03 3.54
C HIS A 140 13.84 -13.17 2.04
N ARG A 141 12.82 -13.12 1.17
CA ARG A 141 12.99 -13.17 -0.29
C ARG A 141 13.53 -11.85 -0.83
N CYS A 142 13.02 -10.73 -0.29
CA CYS A 142 13.51 -9.39 -0.58
C CYS A 142 15.00 -9.26 -0.19
N GLU A 143 15.37 -9.71 1.01
CA GLU A 143 16.76 -9.71 1.51
C GLU A 143 17.73 -10.52 0.63
N ARG A 144 17.21 -11.55 -0.06
CA ARG A 144 17.96 -12.40 -0.98
C ARG A 144 17.99 -11.89 -2.43
N GLY A 145 17.31 -10.77 -2.72
CA GLY A 145 17.22 -10.22 -4.07
C GLY A 145 16.35 -11.05 -5.02
N GLU A 146 15.34 -11.74 -4.51
CA GLU A 146 14.45 -12.59 -5.33
C GLU A 146 13.28 -11.82 -5.98
N GLY A 147 13.22 -10.50 -5.76
CA GLY A 147 12.12 -9.65 -6.24
C GLY A 147 10.90 -9.65 -5.30
N ALA A 148 10.06 -8.62 -5.46
CA ALA A 148 8.84 -8.47 -4.68
C ALA A 148 7.74 -9.40 -5.20
N THR A 149 6.97 -10.00 -4.30
CA THR A 149 5.84 -10.86 -4.68
C THR A 149 4.54 -10.07 -4.83
N VAL A 150 3.82 -10.28 -5.92
CA VAL A 150 2.42 -9.81 -6.05
C VAL A 150 1.51 -10.85 -5.39
N VAL A 151 0.72 -10.41 -4.41
CA VAL A 151 -0.19 -11.26 -3.65
C VAL A 151 -1.62 -10.91 -4.05
N GLU A 152 -2.37 -11.89 -4.54
CA GLU A 152 -3.75 -11.70 -4.97
C GLU A 152 -4.74 -11.53 -3.80
N ASP A 153 -5.89 -10.94 -4.10
CA ASP A 153 -6.99 -10.65 -3.15
C ASP A 153 -7.63 -11.91 -2.54
N SER A 154 -7.45 -13.08 -3.16
CA SER A 154 -7.80 -14.40 -2.60
C SER A 154 -7.21 -14.66 -1.20
N LEU A 155 -6.19 -13.90 -0.79
CA LEU A 155 -5.66 -13.84 0.57
C LEU A 155 -6.76 -13.59 1.63
N PHE A 156 -7.79 -12.82 1.28
CA PHE A 156 -8.83 -12.36 2.22
C PHE A 156 -10.07 -13.26 2.26
N SER A 157 -10.12 -14.32 1.43
CA SER A 157 -11.26 -15.25 1.38
C SER A 157 -11.12 -16.48 2.28
N GLN A 158 -10.12 -16.50 3.18
CA GLN A 158 -9.82 -17.61 4.09
C GLN A 158 -10.35 -17.38 5.51
#